data_AF-A0A2M7SG86-F1
#
_entry.id   AF-A0A2M7SG86-F1
#
_cell.length_a   1.000
_cell.length_b   1.000
_cell.length_c   1.000
_cell.angle_alpha   90.00
_cell.angle_beta   90.00
_cell.angle_gamma   90.00
#
_symmetry.space_group_name_H-M   'P 1'
#
loop_
_entity.id
_entity.type
_entity.pdbx_description
1 polymer ?
#
loop_
_entity_poly.entity_id
_entity_poly.type
_entity_poly.pdbx_seq_one_letter_code
_entity_poly.pdbx_strand_id
1 'polypeptide(L)'
;LEERFNGRIFPIDFQKEKTLEDKHVSWVASVFSGSEVIEDVPESVYQLCFPFRAYDFSYIPVETLSAIYEQFIRDRKEKGAIYTPEVLADYVLSEMEWAKPLERHMKVLDPACGSGVFLVLAYRRLIEKEIRHSGLTENLKPETLRDILLESIYGIERERDACYVAEFSLILTLLHYTEPRDLNRLKFKFPELHNRQIFECDFFDIEGEKKEPSFGKGD
;
A
#
# COMPACT_ATOMS: atom_id res chain seq x y z
N LEU A 1 12.46 -1.02 10.71
CA LEU A 1 11.61 -0.39 9.67
C LEU A 1 10.77 0.72 10.28
N GLU A 2 10.07 0.44 11.38
CA GLU A 2 9.33 1.37 12.25
C GLU A 2 9.97 2.77 12.37
N GLU A 3 11.12 2.87 13.02
CA GLU A 3 11.76 4.16 13.35
C GLU A 3 12.35 4.88 12.13
N ARG A 4 12.80 4.11 11.13
CA ARG A 4 13.52 4.62 9.95
C ARG A 4 12.56 5.21 8.93
N PHE A 5 11.45 4.52 8.66
CA PHE A 5 10.57 4.84 7.54
C PHE A 5 9.15 5.18 7.95
N ASN A 6 8.82 5.14 9.24
CA ASN A 6 7.45 5.22 9.75
C ASN A 6 6.64 3.96 9.40
N GLY A 7 6.94 2.86 10.10
CA GLY A 7 6.47 1.49 9.83
C GLY A 7 4.97 1.23 9.96
N ARG A 8 4.14 2.25 10.17
CA ARG A 8 2.67 2.14 10.25
C ARG A 8 1.99 1.61 8.98
N ILE A 9 2.74 1.46 7.89
CA ILE A 9 2.29 0.81 6.65
C ILE A 9 2.01 -0.68 6.89
N PHE A 10 2.71 -1.31 7.84
CA PHE A 10 2.47 -2.68 8.27
C PHE A 10 2.39 -2.70 9.79
N PRO A 11 1.23 -2.37 10.39
CA PRO A 11 1.08 -2.42 11.84
C PRO A 11 1.01 -3.88 12.29
N ILE A 12 2.18 -4.53 12.35
CA ILE A 12 2.33 -5.84 12.96
C ILE A 12 2.33 -5.60 14.46
N ASP A 13 1.23 -5.99 15.11
CA ASP A 13 1.12 -5.94 16.56
C ASP A 13 1.92 -7.10 17.16
N PHE A 14 3.24 -6.90 17.29
CA PHE A 14 4.14 -7.87 17.91
C PHE A 14 3.82 -8.17 19.38
N GLN A 15 2.88 -7.44 20.01
CA GLN A 15 2.42 -7.69 21.37
C GLN A 15 1.17 -8.58 21.42
N LYS A 16 0.27 -8.50 20.44
CA LYS A 16 -0.93 -9.38 20.34
C LYS A 16 -0.67 -10.69 19.62
N GLU A 17 0.15 -10.68 18.57
CA GLU A 17 0.58 -11.91 17.90
C GLU A 17 1.69 -12.53 18.72
N LYS A 18 1.64 -13.86 18.97
CA LYS A 18 2.67 -14.59 19.74
C LYS A 18 4.05 -14.05 19.37
N THR A 19 4.81 -13.64 20.38
CA THR A 19 6.13 -13.02 20.23
C THR A 19 6.92 -13.76 19.17
N LEU A 20 7.33 -13.08 18.10
CA LEU A 20 8.15 -13.70 17.07
C LEU A 20 9.40 -14.29 17.72
N GLU A 21 9.55 -15.61 17.61
CA GLU A 21 10.71 -16.34 18.13
C GLU A 21 11.81 -16.42 17.05
N ASP A 22 13.06 -16.60 17.47
CA ASP A 22 14.21 -16.76 16.56
C ASP A 22 14.00 -17.89 15.53
N LYS A 23 13.21 -18.92 15.90
CA LYS A 23 12.83 -20.02 14.98
C LYS A 23 12.04 -19.51 13.77
N HIS A 24 11.19 -18.51 13.93
CA HIS A 24 10.41 -17.93 12.81
C HIS A 24 11.32 -17.20 11.83
N VAL A 25 12.34 -16.49 12.34
CA VAL A 25 13.36 -15.85 11.50
C VAL A 25 14.19 -16.90 10.76
N SER A 26 14.55 -17.98 11.45
CA SER A 26 15.24 -19.12 10.84
C SER A 26 14.42 -19.76 9.72
N TRP A 27 13.10 -19.91 9.88
CA TRP A 27 12.23 -20.44 8.83
C TRP A 27 12.21 -19.55 7.59
N VAL A 28 12.07 -18.24 7.76
CA VAL A 28 12.15 -17.30 6.65
C VAL A 28 13.51 -17.49 5.95
N ALA A 29 14.62 -17.45 6.69
CA ALA A 29 15.95 -17.67 6.12
C ALA A 29 16.06 -19.00 5.36
N SER A 30 15.55 -20.10 5.92
CA SER A 30 15.52 -21.44 5.30
C SER A 30 14.71 -21.45 4.00
N VAL A 31 13.57 -20.78 3.96
CA VAL A 31 12.75 -20.64 2.74
C VAL A 31 13.54 -19.90 1.65
N PHE A 32 14.23 -18.81 2.00
CA PHE A 32 15.05 -18.05 1.05
C PHE A 32 16.30 -18.82 0.59
N SER A 33 16.88 -19.68 1.44
CA SER A 33 18.04 -20.51 1.10
C SER A 33 17.69 -21.82 0.41
N GLY A 34 16.40 -22.19 0.36
CA GLY A 34 15.96 -23.51 -0.12
C GLY A 34 16.37 -24.65 0.80
N SER A 35 16.47 -24.39 2.09
CA SER A 35 16.80 -25.37 3.11
C SER A 35 15.53 -26.02 3.67
N GLU A 36 15.66 -27.22 4.23
CA GLU A 36 14.55 -27.94 4.83
C GLU A 36 13.97 -27.15 6.02
N VAL A 37 12.67 -26.90 6.01
CA VAL A 37 11.95 -26.34 7.16
C VAL A 37 11.46 -27.52 7.99
N ILE A 38 12.23 -27.88 9.01
CA ILE A 38 11.92 -29.01 9.87
C ILE A 38 11.00 -28.53 11.00
N GLU A 39 9.77 -29.02 11.03
CA GLU A 39 8.89 -29.00 12.21
C GLU A 39 8.40 -30.42 12.51
N ASP A 40 7.88 -30.62 13.74
CA ASP A 40 7.18 -31.81 14.24
C ASP A 40 5.86 -32.11 13.49
N VAL A 41 5.87 -32.01 12.15
CA VAL A 41 4.76 -32.34 11.25
C VAL A 41 5.12 -33.65 10.53
N PRO A 42 4.18 -34.60 10.31
CA PRO A 42 4.50 -35.90 9.72
C PRO A 42 5.07 -35.86 8.30
N GLU A 43 4.96 -34.72 7.61
CA GLU A 43 5.39 -34.52 6.23
C GLU A 43 6.34 -33.33 6.14
N SER A 44 7.56 -33.58 5.66
CA SER A 44 8.55 -32.55 5.37
C SER A 44 8.05 -31.64 4.25
N VAL A 45 7.84 -30.36 4.53
CA VAL A 45 7.53 -29.37 3.49
C VAL A 45 8.84 -28.89 2.86
N TYR A 46 9.11 -29.33 1.63
CA TYR A 46 10.24 -28.86 0.85
C TYR A 46 9.84 -27.64 0.03
N GLN A 47 10.37 -26.47 0.35
CA GLN A 47 10.40 -25.35 -0.58
C GLN A 47 11.73 -25.39 -1.34
N LEU A 48 11.69 -25.65 -2.64
CA LEU A 48 12.87 -25.56 -3.50
C LEU A 48 13.45 -24.14 -3.41
N CYS A 49 14.79 -24.04 -3.38
CA CYS A 49 15.50 -22.76 -3.38
C CYS A 49 14.86 -21.78 -4.35
N PHE A 50 14.44 -20.63 -3.83
CA PHE A 50 13.90 -19.55 -4.65
C PHE A 50 15.05 -18.60 -4.97
N PRO A 51 15.69 -18.69 -6.16
CA PRO A 51 16.82 -17.84 -6.49
C PRO A 51 16.31 -16.42 -6.75
N PHE A 52 16.16 -15.60 -5.71
CA PHE A 52 15.74 -14.20 -5.81
C PHE A 52 16.59 -13.40 -6.80
N ARG A 53 17.86 -13.77 -6.98
CA ARG A 53 18.79 -13.15 -7.96
C ARG A 53 18.45 -13.46 -9.42
N ALA A 54 17.65 -14.48 -9.69
CA ALA A 54 17.19 -14.80 -11.04
C ALA A 54 15.97 -13.96 -11.45
N TYR A 55 15.35 -13.24 -10.51
CA TYR A 55 14.19 -12.39 -10.76
C TYR A 55 14.59 -10.92 -10.65
N ASP A 56 14.22 -10.14 -11.65
CA ASP A 56 14.32 -8.69 -11.59
C ASP A 56 12.95 -8.12 -11.21
N PHE A 57 12.82 -7.76 -9.93
CA PHE A 57 11.59 -7.22 -9.37
C PHE A 57 11.28 -5.80 -9.85
N SER A 58 12.22 -5.12 -10.53
CA SER A 58 11.96 -3.79 -11.10
C SER A 58 10.89 -3.80 -12.19
N TYR A 59 10.63 -4.96 -12.80
CA TYR A 59 9.60 -5.14 -13.81
C TYR A 59 8.24 -5.57 -13.25
N ILE A 60 8.13 -5.83 -11.94
CA ILE A 60 6.84 -6.16 -11.34
C ILE A 60 6.04 -4.86 -11.16
N PRO A 61 4.89 -4.70 -11.83
CA PRO A 61 4.03 -3.55 -11.62
C PRO A 61 3.56 -3.49 -10.17
N VAL A 62 3.45 -2.28 -9.61
CA VAL A 62 2.93 -2.06 -8.25
C VAL A 62 1.50 -2.61 -8.10
N GLU A 63 0.75 -2.54 -9.19
CA GLU A 63 -0.60 -3.04 -9.34
C GLU A 63 -0.65 -4.56 -9.15
N THR A 64 0.37 -5.28 -9.63
CA THR A 64 0.50 -6.73 -9.43
C THR A 64 0.72 -7.09 -7.95
N LEU A 65 1.58 -6.34 -7.25
CA LEU A 65 1.79 -6.56 -5.81
C LEU A 65 0.52 -6.28 -5.00
N SER A 66 -0.21 -5.23 -5.39
CA SER A 66 -1.48 -4.86 -4.77
C SER A 66 -2.55 -5.93 -4.99
N ALA A 67 -2.66 -6.44 -6.22
CA ALA A 67 -3.59 -7.51 -6.58
C ALA A 67 -3.30 -8.83 -5.84
N ILE A 68 -2.01 -9.18 -5.67
CA ILE A 68 -1.61 -10.36 -4.89
C ILE A 68 -2.00 -10.18 -3.41
N TYR A 69 -1.70 -9.03 -2.82
CA TYR A 69 -2.08 -8.73 -1.43
C TYR A 69 -3.60 -8.78 -1.23
N GLU A 70 -4.36 -8.22 -2.15
CA GLU A 70 -5.82 -8.28 -2.14
C GLU A 70 -6.32 -9.73 -2.18
N GLN A 71 -5.75 -10.56 -3.05
CA GLN A 71 -6.12 -11.98 -3.13
C GLN A 71 -5.88 -12.70 -1.78
N PHE A 72 -4.76 -12.43 -1.10
CA PHE A 72 -4.48 -12.99 0.22
C PHE A 72 -5.49 -12.57 1.30
N ILE A 73 -6.01 -11.34 1.22
CA ILE A 73 -7.03 -10.85 2.17
C ILE A 73 -8.41 -11.42 1.84
N ARG A 74 -8.75 -11.56 0.54
CA ARG A 74 -10.02 -12.10 0.09
C ARG A 74 -10.21 -13.56 0.52
N ASP A 75 -9.15 -14.36 0.45
CA ASP A 75 -9.22 -15.77 0.88
C ASP A 75 -9.49 -15.92 2.39
N ARG A 76 -9.40 -14.82 3.17
CA ARG A 76 -9.75 -14.78 4.60
C ARG A 76 -11.18 -14.32 4.88
N LYS A 77 -11.94 -13.80 3.90
CA LYS A 77 -13.28 -13.21 4.12
C LYS A 77 -14.26 -13.53 2.97
N GLU A 78 -15.44 -14.08 3.30
CA GLU A 78 -16.58 -14.27 2.36
C GLU A 78 -17.30 -12.97 1.94
N LYS A 79 -16.68 -11.79 2.12
CA LYS A 79 -17.38 -10.52 1.94
C LYS A 79 -17.37 -10.06 0.48
N GLY A 80 -18.53 -9.61 0.00
CA GLY A 80 -18.81 -9.17 -1.37
C GLY A 80 -18.14 -7.86 -1.79
N ALA A 81 -16.83 -7.76 -1.62
CA ALA A 81 -16.02 -6.72 -2.25
C ALA A 81 -16.00 -6.98 -3.77
N ILE A 82 -16.60 -6.07 -4.53
CA ILE A 82 -16.57 -6.10 -5.99
C ILE A 82 -15.34 -5.30 -6.43
N TYR A 83 -14.35 -6.01 -6.96
CA TYR A 83 -13.14 -5.38 -7.47
C TYR A 83 -13.41 -4.67 -8.81
N THR A 84 -12.85 -3.47 -8.96
CA THR A 84 -12.85 -2.74 -10.22
C THR A 84 -11.59 -3.10 -11.00
N PRO A 85 -11.69 -3.76 -12.18
CA PRO A 85 -10.53 -3.98 -13.03
C PRO A 85 -9.80 -2.67 -13.34
N GLU A 86 -8.47 -2.68 -13.31
CA GLU A 86 -7.64 -1.48 -13.53
C GLU A 86 -8.00 -0.78 -14.85
N VAL A 87 -8.20 -1.54 -15.93
CA VAL A 87 -8.59 -1.00 -17.24
C VAL A 87 -9.91 -0.21 -17.18
N LEU A 88 -10.86 -0.65 -16.35
CA LEU A 88 -12.11 0.06 -16.16
C LEU A 88 -11.90 1.33 -15.33
N ALA A 89 -11.11 1.25 -14.27
CA ALA A 89 -10.78 2.42 -13.45
C ALA A 89 -10.03 3.49 -14.26
N ASP A 90 -9.06 3.08 -15.08
CA ASP A 90 -8.30 3.94 -15.99
C ASP A 90 -9.20 4.58 -17.04
N TYR A 91 -10.14 3.82 -17.62
CA TYR A 91 -11.15 4.35 -18.53
C TYR A 91 -11.98 5.46 -17.88
N VAL A 92 -12.56 5.20 -16.70
CA VAL A 92 -13.39 6.18 -15.97
C VAL A 92 -12.59 7.44 -15.64
N LEU A 93 -11.36 7.30 -15.13
CA LEU A 93 -10.51 8.45 -14.85
C LEU A 93 -10.16 9.23 -16.12
N SER A 94 -10.00 8.56 -17.27
CA SER A 94 -9.72 9.21 -18.56
C SER A 94 -10.89 10.06 -19.03
N GLU A 95 -12.12 9.55 -18.92
CA GLU A 95 -13.34 10.31 -19.21
C GLU A 95 -13.50 11.51 -18.25
N MET A 96 -13.20 11.33 -16.95
CA MET A 96 -13.22 12.43 -15.99
C MET A 96 -12.19 13.51 -16.35
N GLU A 97 -10.98 13.13 -16.74
CA GLU A 97 -9.94 14.08 -17.16
C GLU A 97 -10.28 14.82 -18.45
N TRP A 98 -10.98 14.17 -19.38
CA TRP A 98 -11.46 14.82 -20.58
C TRP A 98 -12.48 15.92 -20.25
N ALA A 99 -13.38 15.67 -19.29
CA ALA A 99 -14.36 16.66 -18.84
C ALA A 99 -13.74 17.75 -17.95
N LYS A 100 -12.81 17.37 -17.07
CA LYS A 100 -12.10 18.26 -16.15
C LYS A 100 -10.68 17.75 -15.92
N PRO A 101 -9.65 18.37 -16.52
CA PRO A 101 -8.28 17.94 -16.35
C PRO A 101 -7.88 17.91 -14.88
N LEU A 102 -7.31 16.79 -14.46
CA LEU A 102 -6.73 16.65 -13.13
C LEU A 102 -5.46 17.51 -13.03
N GLU A 103 -5.40 18.42 -12.06
CA GLU A 103 -4.26 19.33 -11.85
C GLU A 103 -3.74 19.24 -10.41
N ARG A 104 -2.52 19.72 -10.20
CA ARG A 104 -1.92 19.79 -8.86
C ARG A 104 -2.82 20.58 -7.91
N HIS A 105 -2.84 20.16 -6.65
CA HIS A 105 -3.67 20.72 -5.57
C HIS A 105 -5.19 20.46 -5.71
N MET A 106 -5.65 19.79 -6.76
CA MET A 106 -7.01 19.27 -6.80
C MET A 106 -7.17 18.10 -5.83
N LYS A 107 -8.30 18.04 -5.13
CA LYS A 107 -8.62 16.93 -4.23
C LYS A 107 -9.46 15.89 -4.96
N VAL A 108 -8.98 14.66 -4.93
CA VAL A 108 -9.65 13.44 -5.41
C VAL A 108 -10.15 12.69 -4.18
N LEU A 109 -11.44 12.38 -4.17
CA LEU A 109 -12.07 11.57 -3.13
C LEU A 109 -12.71 10.35 -3.79
N ASP A 110 -12.35 9.17 -3.29
CA ASP A 110 -13.10 7.95 -3.54
C ASP A 110 -13.87 7.54 -2.27
N PRO A 111 -15.21 7.63 -2.26
CA PRO A 111 -16.02 7.38 -1.07
C PRO A 111 -16.15 5.89 -0.70
N ALA A 112 -15.69 4.97 -1.55
CA ALA A 112 -15.72 3.54 -1.30
C ALA A 112 -14.47 2.91 -1.93
N CYS A 113 -13.30 3.35 -1.46
CA CYS A 113 -12.06 3.18 -2.20
C CYS A 113 -11.58 1.74 -2.32
N GLY A 114 -12.07 0.81 -1.48
CA GLY A 114 -11.63 -0.58 -1.48
C GLY A 114 -10.11 -0.67 -1.38
N SER A 115 -9.48 -1.43 -2.28
CA SER A 115 -8.02 -1.55 -2.40
C SER A 115 -7.33 -0.34 -3.05
N GLY A 116 -8.06 0.72 -3.38
CA GLY A 116 -7.50 2.03 -3.74
C GLY A 116 -7.13 2.21 -5.21
N VAL A 117 -7.62 1.37 -6.14
CA VAL A 117 -7.23 1.41 -7.57
C VAL A 117 -7.45 2.79 -8.21
N PHE A 118 -8.59 3.44 -7.95
CA PHE A 118 -8.86 4.79 -8.47
C PHE A 118 -7.90 5.84 -7.90
N LEU A 119 -7.59 5.74 -6.60
CA LEU A 119 -6.70 6.67 -5.91
C LEU A 119 -5.26 6.53 -6.39
N VAL A 120 -4.80 5.30 -6.61
CA VAL A 120 -3.48 4.97 -7.17
C VAL A 120 -3.33 5.54 -8.58
N LEU A 121 -4.30 5.30 -9.45
CA LEU A 121 -4.27 5.79 -10.82
C LEU A 121 -4.36 7.33 -10.87
N ALA A 122 -5.20 7.96 -10.05
CA ALA A 122 -5.27 9.41 -9.96
C ALA A 122 -3.95 10.02 -9.45
N TYR A 123 -3.35 9.42 -8.42
CA TYR A 123 -2.06 9.83 -7.89
C TYR A 123 -0.95 9.75 -8.95
N ARG A 124 -0.90 8.64 -9.68
CA ARG A 124 0.03 8.43 -10.79
C ARG A 124 -0.07 9.53 -11.84
N ARG A 125 -1.29 9.89 -12.26
CA ARG A 125 -1.49 10.94 -13.26
C ARG A 125 -1.08 12.32 -12.77
N LEU A 126 -1.30 12.62 -11.48
CA LEU A 126 -0.80 13.85 -10.87
C LEU A 126 0.74 13.92 -10.89
N ILE A 127 1.42 12.83 -10.52
CA ILE A 127 2.89 12.73 -10.58
C ILE A 127 3.37 12.96 -12.02
N GLU A 128 2.82 12.21 -12.99
CA GLU A 128 3.23 12.29 -14.38
C GLU A 128 2.99 13.69 -14.97
N LYS A 129 1.92 14.36 -14.57
CA LYS A 129 1.69 15.76 -14.95
C LYS A 129 2.72 16.69 -14.33
N GLU A 130 3.04 16.55 -13.05
CA GLU A 130 4.08 17.37 -12.40
C GLU A 130 5.46 17.18 -13.06
N ILE A 131 5.81 15.94 -13.44
CA ILE A 131 7.04 15.67 -14.20
C ILE A 131 7.04 16.45 -15.53
N ARG A 132 5.94 16.38 -16.29
CA ARG A 132 5.81 17.12 -17.56
C ARG A 132 5.88 18.63 -17.38
N HIS A 133 5.27 19.18 -16.33
CA HIS A 133 5.24 20.63 -16.07
C HIS A 133 6.59 21.17 -15.57
N SER A 134 7.29 20.41 -14.73
CA SER A 134 8.59 20.81 -14.19
C SER A 134 9.72 20.79 -15.23
N GLY A 135 9.51 20.12 -16.38
CA GLY A 135 10.51 20.00 -17.44
C GLY A 135 11.76 19.23 -17.00
N LEU A 136 11.68 18.51 -15.88
CA LEU A 136 12.78 17.75 -15.33
C LEU A 136 13.06 16.51 -16.19
N THR A 137 14.34 16.26 -16.46
CA THR A 137 14.82 15.00 -17.03
C THR A 137 15.05 13.93 -15.97
N GLU A 138 14.94 14.30 -14.69
CA GLU A 138 15.16 13.44 -13.52
C GLU A 138 13.85 13.20 -12.77
N ASN A 139 13.82 12.16 -11.94
CA ASN A 139 12.68 11.82 -11.09
C ASN A 139 12.37 12.94 -10.08
N LEU A 140 11.09 13.06 -9.69
CA LEU A 140 10.70 13.98 -8.64
C LEU A 140 11.32 13.58 -7.30
N LYS A 141 11.59 14.56 -6.46
CA LYS A 141 12.07 14.31 -5.09
C LYS A 141 10.99 13.55 -4.29
N PRO A 142 11.38 12.64 -3.39
CA PRO A 142 10.44 11.91 -2.53
C PRO A 142 9.50 12.84 -1.74
N GLU A 143 9.99 14.00 -1.32
CA GLU A 143 9.16 15.01 -0.63
C GLU A 143 8.06 15.55 -1.53
N THR A 144 8.36 15.85 -2.80
CA THR A 144 7.35 16.31 -3.76
C THR A 144 6.29 15.24 -4.01
N LEU A 145 6.71 13.98 -4.17
CA LEU A 145 5.79 12.86 -4.34
C LEU A 145 4.86 12.70 -3.13
N ARG A 146 5.42 12.79 -1.91
CA ARG A 146 4.66 12.78 -0.65
C ARG A 146 3.68 13.95 -0.60
N ASP A 147 4.11 15.15 -0.98
CA ASP A 147 3.27 16.35 -0.89
C ASP A 147 2.09 16.26 -1.88
N ILE A 148 2.32 15.76 -3.11
CA ILE A 148 1.22 15.48 -4.08
C ILE A 148 0.19 14.51 -3.47
N LEU A 149 0.66 13.43 -2.83
CA LEU A 149 -0.20 12.43 -2.19
C LEU A 149 -1.06 13.05 -1.08
N LEU A 150 -0.42 13.76 -0.16
CA LEU A 150 -1.07 14.32 1.04
C LEU A 150 -2.06 15.45 0.72
N GLU A 151 -1.80 16.21 -0.34
CA GLU A 151 -2.65 17.34 -0.76
C GLU A 151 -3.86 16.91 -1.59
N SER A 152 -3.75 15.79 -2.31
CA SER A 152 -4.66 15.49 -3.43
C SER A 152 -5.48 14.22 -3.23
N ILE A 153 -5.03 13.25 -2.46
CA ILE A 153 -5.62 11.89 -2.46
C ILE A 153 -6.34 11.60 -1.15
N TYR A 154 -7.64 11.29 -1.25
CA TYR A 154 -8.48 10.94 -0.12
C TYR A 154 -9.37 9.74 -0.45
N GLY A 155 -9.54 8.84 0.51
CA GLY A 155 -10.35 7.63 0.37
C GLY A 155 -11.16 7.36 1.63
N ILE A 156 -12.34 6.76 1.48
CA ILE A 156 -13.16 6.27 2.58
C ILE A 156 -13.43 4.78 2.33
N GLU A 157 -13.22 3.96 3.34
CA GLU A 157 -13.46 2.52 3.28
C GLU A 157 -13.82 1.99 4.68
N ARG A 158 -14.81 1.10 4.76
CA ARG A 158 -15.32 0.59 6.03
C ARG A 158 -14.53 -0.62 6.54
N GLU A 159 -13.93 -1.40 5.64
CA GLU A 159 -13.15 -2.57 5.99
C GLU A 159 -11.68 -2.19 6.20
N ARG A 160 -11.23 -2.32 7.44
CA ARG A 160 -9.84 -2.05 7.86
C ARG A 160 -8.76 -2.65 6.95
N ASP A 161 -8.91 -3.92 6.57
CA ASP A 161 -7.91 -4.59 5.74
C ASP A 161 -7.80 -3.95 4.35
N ALA A 162 -8.92 -3.52 3.77
CA ALA A 162 -8.94 -2.83 2.49
C ALA A 162 -8.30 -1.44 2.58
N CYS A 163 -8.52 -0.72 3.69
CA CYS A 163 -7.79 0.53 3.98
C CYS A 163 -6.27 0.29 3.93
N TYR A 164 -5.77 -0.75 4.61
CA TYR A 164 -4.34 -1.05 4.60
C TYR A 164 -3.81 -1.44 3.22
N VAL A 165 -4.59 -2.16 2.40
CA VAL A 165 -4.19 -2.44 1.01
C VAL A 165 -4.11 -1.13 0.22
N ALA A 166 -5.09 -0.24 0.31
CA ALA A 166 -5.08 1.05 -0.39
C ALA A 166 -3.88 1.92 0.04
N GLU A 167 -3.62 2.02 1.33
CA GLU A 167 -2.47 2.74 1.88
C GLU A 167 -1.15 2.15 1.36
N PHE A 168 -1.03 0.82 1.39
CA PHE A 168 0.15 0.12 0.89
C PHE A 168 0.37 0.36 -0.61
N SER A 169 -0.68 0.28 -1.42
CA SER A 169 -0.61 0.55 -2.85
C SER A 169 -0.16 1.98 -3.15
N LEU A 170 -0.67 2.98 -2.43
CA LEU A 170 -0.24 4.38 -2.58
C LEU A 170 1.24 4.58 -2.23
N ILE A 171 1.73 3.93 -1.18
CA ILE A 171 3.15 3.97 -0.81
C ILE A 171 4.01 3.26 -1.85
N LEU A 172 3.59 2.10 -2.36
CA LEU A 172 4.29 1.42 -3.45
C LEU A 172 4.36 2.29 -4.70
N THR A 173 3.30 3.01 -5.05
CA THR A 173 3.32 3.97 -6.15
C THR A 173 4.32 5.08 -5.90
N LEU A 174 4.36 5.66 -4.69
CA LEU A 174 5.38 6.66 -4.32
C LEU A 174 6.80 6.10 -4.50
N LEU A 175 7.03 4.86 -4.06
CA LEU A 175 8.31 4.18 -4.18
C LEU A 175 8.69 3.88 -5.63
N HIS A 176 7.72 3.55 -6.48
CA HIS A 176 7.94 3.31 -7.89
C HIS A 176 8.50 4.54 -8.62
N TYR A 177 8.08 5.74 -8.21
CA TYR A 177 8.59 7.01 -8.73
C TYR A 177 9.84 7.53 -7.98
N THR A 178 10.36 6.77 -7.01
CA THR A 178 11.49 7.19 -6.18
C THR A 178 12.76 6.39 -6.48
N GLU A 179 13.89 7.08 -6.62
CA GLU A 179 15.20 6.41 -6.69
C GLU A 179 15.67 5.92 -5.31
N PRO A 180 16.19 4.68 -5.18
CA PRO A 180 16.65 4.14 -3.90
C PRO A 180 17.74 4.98 -3.20
N ARG A 181 18.54 5.72 -3.98
CA ARG A 181 19.60 6.59 -3.45
C ARG A 181 19.03 7.80 -2.70
N ASP A 182 17.90 8.33 -3.15
CA ASP A 182 17.29 9.52 -2.57
C ASP A 182 16.66 9.21 -1.20
N LEU A 183 16.06 8.02 -1.05
CA LEU A 183 15.54 7.55 0.25
C LEU A 183 16.63 7.51 1.34
N ASN A 184 17.83 7.05 0.98
CA ASN A 184 18.95 6.92 1.92
C ASN A 184 19.58 8.27 2.28
N ARG A 185 19.61 9.22 1.35
CA ARG A 185 20.24 10.53 1.56
C ARG A 185 19.35 11.48 2.38
N LEU A 186 18.03 11.35 2.28
CA LEU A 186 17.07 12.33 2.80
C LEU A 186 16.49 12.01 4.19
N LYS A 187 16.87 10.88 4.82
CA LYS A 187 16.18 10.35 6.02
C LYS A 187 14.65 10.39 5.86
N PHE A 188 14.19 10.03 4.66
CA PHE A 188 12.80 10.16 4.26
C PHE A 188 11.91 9.27 5.14
N LYS A 189 10.77 9.81 5.58
CA LYS A 189 9.73 9.08 6.32
C LYS A 189 8.48 9.04 5.47
N PHE A 190 7.85 7.87 5.40
CA PHE A 190 6.57 7.73 4.73
C PHE A 190 5.48 8.50 5.49
N PRO A 191 4.51 9.06 4.75
CA PRO A 191 3.36 9.70 5.37
C PRO A 191 2.53 8.68 6.15
N GLU A 192 1.93 9.11 7.25
CA GLU A 192 0.84 8.37 7.88
C GLU A 192 -0.42 8.61 7.06
N LEU A 193 -1.03 7.55 6.50
CA LEU A 193 -2.22 7.67 5.65
C LEU A 193 -3.50 7.29 6.38
N HIS A 194 -3.43 6.30 7.26
CA HIS A 194 -4.56 5.81 8.05
C HIS A 194 -5.23 6.92 8.88
N ASN A 195 -6.54 7.07 8.69
CA ASN A 195 -7.39 8.12 9.28
C ASN A 195 -6.87 9.56 9.08
N ARG A 196 -6.15 9.81 7.99
CA ARG A 196 -5.69 11.13 7.54
C ARG A 196 -5.98 11.39 6.06
N GLN A 197 -5.63 10.42 5.22
CA GLN A 197 -5.94 10.38 3.78
C GLN A 197 -6.94 9.27 3.49
N ILE A 198 -6.75 8.09 4.09
CA ILE A 198 -7.65 6.93 3.98
C ILE A 198 -8.39 6.79 5.30
N PHE A 199 -9.70 7.02 5.29
CA PHE A 199 -10.54 7.01 6.49
C PHE A 199 -11.24 5.66 6.64
N GLU A 200 -11.02 5.00 7.78
CA GLU A 200 -11.69 3.75 8.14
C GLU A 200 -13.07 4.07 8.72
N CYS A 201 -14.06 4.32 7.85
CA CYS A 201 -15.43 4.61 8.26
C CYS A 201 -16.45 4.27 7.17
N ASP A 202 -17.73 4.33 7.53
CA ASP A 202 -18.81 4.26 6.55
C ASP A 202 -19.03 5.66 5.95
N PHE A 203 -18.96 5.77 4.62
CA PHE A 203 -19.20 7.02 3.90
C PHE A 203 -20.58 7.62 4.17
N PHE A 204 -21.58 6.78 4.42
CA PHE A 204 -22.95 7.20 4.65
C PHE A 204 -23.25 7.45 6.15
N ASP A 205 -22.30 7.20 7.06
CA ASP A 205 -22.43 7.54 8.47
C ASP A 205 -22.13 9.04 8.70
N ILE A 206 -23.12 9.87 8.40
CA ILE A 206 -23.07 11.33 8.51
C ILE A 206 -23.25 11.78 9.98
N GLU A 207 -23.80 10.92 10.84
CA GLU A 207 -24.08 11.22 12.25
C GLU A 207 -22.88 10.93 13.17
N GLY A 208 -21.90 10.18 12.69
CA GLY A 208 -20.64 9.94 13.38
C GLY A 208 -20.89 9.21 14.68
N GLU A 209 -21.26 7.93 14.62
CA GLU A 209 -21.10 7.07 15.78
C GLU A 209 -19.61 7.09 16.15
N LYS A 210 -19.29 7.84 17.21
CA LYS A 210 -17.94 7.96 17.77
C LYS A 210 -17.44 6.58 18.17
N LYS A 211 -16.83 5.84 17.25
CA LYS A 211 -15.95 4.74 17.61
C LYS A 211 -14.69 5.38 18.18
N GLU A 212 -14.63 5.46 19.50
CA GLU A 212 -13.38 5.77 20.18
C GLU A 212 -12.30 4.81 19.64
N PRO A 213 -11.10 5.31 19.31
CA PRO A 213 -10.01 4.44 18.92
C PRO A 213 -9.73 3.51 20.10
N SER A 214 -10.09 2.24 19.96
CA SER A 214 -9.77 1.21 20.94
C SER A 214 -8.29 0.86 20.82
N PHE A 215 -7.43 1.73 21.35
CA PHE A 215 -6.12 1.29 21.79
C PHE A 215 -6.35 0.44 23.03
N GLY A 216 -6.04 -0.85 22.93
CA GLY A 216 -6.07 -1.74 24.08
C GLY A 216 -5.25 -1.13 25.20
N LYS A 217 -5.92 -0.81 26.31
CA LYS A 217 -5.23 -0.59 27.57
C LYS A 217 -4.63 -1.94 27.94
N GLY A 218 -3.31 -1.99 28.03
CA GLY A 218 -2.62 -3.10 28.66
C GLY A 218 -3.02 -3.17 30.12
N ASP A 219 -3.44 -4.36 30.53
CA ASP A 219 -3.29 -4.88 31.88
C ASP A 219 -2.31 -6.06 31.81
#